data_AF-A0A6J1FYQ2-F1
#
_entry.id   AF-A0A6J1FYQ2-F1
#
_cell.length_a   1.000
_cell.length_b   1.000
_cell.length_c   1.000
_cell.angle_alpha   90.00
_cell.angle_beta   90.00
_cell.angle_gamma   90.00
#
_symmetry.space_group_name_H-M   'P 1'
#
loop_
_entity.id
_entity.type
_entity.pdbx_description
1 polymer ?
#
loop_
_entity_poly.entity_id
_entity_poly.type
_entity_poly.pdbx_seq_one_letter_code
_entity_poly.pdbx_strand_id
1 'polypeptide(L)'
;MAEASSKDDLLQLIKRFGAYLTLKISNFLPISLYNLDSRSVGAIAGFAVAIVFTWRLLRSPNGHQRRQSKRQMPAPSSSTSSVGLNSNAQLISSGDCSSSEDLRAQNVVDEFFQPVKPTLGQIVRQKLSEGRKVTCRLLGIILEENSPEDLQKQATVRSSVLEVLLEITKYCDLYLMETVLDDESEKRVLSALEDAGVFTSGGLVKDKVLFCSKENGRTSFVRQLEPDWHIDSNPEIVSQLARFIKYQLHVAATRHERTGSNVFSSPSLEQFFGNI
;
A
#
# COMPACT_ATOMS: atom_id res chain seq x y z
N MET A 1 19.60 -33.19 43.18
CA MET A 1 20.64 -33.31 42.13
C MET A 1 20.18 -32.85 40.73
N ALA A 2 19.00 -32.19 40.59
CA ALA A 2 18.45 -31.78 39.29
C ALA A 2 18.67 -30.29 38.93
N GLU A 3 19.18 -29.46 39.86
CA GLU A 3 19.30 -28.01 39.66
C GLU A 3 20.64 -27.57 39.03
N ALA A 4 21.65 -28.45 39.04
CA ALA A 4 22.94 -28.18 38.40
C ALA A 4 22.86 -28.33 36.87
N SER A 5 22.11 -29.32 36.37
CA SER A 5 22.00 -29.62 34.94
C SER A 5 21.39 -28.47 34.12
N SER A 6 20.37 -27.78 34.65
CA SER A 6 19.69 -26.72 33.88
C SER A 6 20.53 -25.45 33.73
N LYS A 7 21.43 -25.19 34.68
CA LYS A 7 22.35 -24.04 34.61
C LYS A 7 23.45 -24.30 33.58
N ASP A 8 23.95 -25.53 33.51
CA ASP A 8 24.97 -25.92 32.53
C ASP A 8 24.41 -25.93 31.10
N ASP A 9 23.17 -26.39 30.91
CA ASP A 9 22.49 -26.35 29.60
C ASP A 9 22.22 -24.92 29.13
N LEU A 10 21.81 -24.03 30.05
CA LEU A 10 21.60 -22.61 29.75
C LEU A 10 22.90 -21.90 29.40
N LEU A 11 24.01 -22.22 30.09
CA LEU A 11 25.33 -21.68 29.78
C LEU A 11 25.84 -22.18 28.42
N GLN A 12 25.56 -23.44 28.05
CA GLN A 12 25.87 -23.94 26.72
C GLN A 12 25.03 -23.27 25.63
N LEU A 13 23.75 -23.00 25.91
CA LEU A 13 22.88 -22.27 24.99
C LEU A 13 23.39 -20.85 24.77
N ILE A 14 23.76 -20.14 25.84
CA ILE A 14 24.33 -18.79 25.77
C ILE A 14 25.65 -18.78 25.01
N LYS A 15 26.53 -19.76 25.22
CA LYS A 15 27.78 -19.88 24.46
C LYS A 15 27.53 -20.13 22.97
N ARG A 16 26.56 -20.99 22.61
CA ARG A 16 26.17 -21.21 21.21
C ARG A 16 25.54 -19.97 20.58
N PHE A 17 24.70 -19.25 21.32
CA PHE A 17 24.07 -18.01 20.85
C PHE A 17 25.10 -16.89 20.67
N GLY A 18 26.06 -16.76 21.59
CA GLY A 18 27.14 -15.78 21.51
C GLY A 18 28.06 -16.00 20.31
N ALA A 19 28.40 -17.25 20.01
CA ALA A 19 29.17 -17.60 18.80
C ALA A 19 28.37 -17.30 17.51
N TYR A 20 27.07 -17.57 17.50
CA TYR A 20 26.19 -17.28 16.36
C TYR A 20 25.98 -15.78 16.13
N LEU A 21 25.90 -14.97 17.19
CA LEU A 21 25.80 -13.52 17.09
C LEU A 21 27.12 -12.88 16.61
N THR A 22 28.26 -13.38 17.08
CA THR A 22 29.58 -12.81 16.76
C THR A 22 29.93 -12.96 15.28
N LEU A 23 29.55 -14.07 14.65
CA LEU A 23 29.75 -14.27 13.20
C LEU A 23 28.82 -13.42 12.32
N LYS A 24 27.67 -12.99 12.85
CA LYS A 24 26.70 -12.17 12.09
C LYS A 24 26.92 -10.67 12.25
N ILE A 25 27.54 -10.24 13.35
CA ILE A 25 27.70 -8.81 13.69
C ILE A 25 29.05 -8.24 13.20
N SER A 26 30.07 -9.08 12.96
CA SER A 26 31.37 -8.61 12.44
C SER A 26 31.30 -7.97 11.05
N ASN A 27 30.25 -8.27 10.27
CA ASN A 27 30.04 -7.64 8.95
C ASN A 27 29.18 -6.35 9.01
N PHE A 28 28.56 -6.03 10.15
CA PHE A 28 27.72 -4.82 10.31
C PHE A 28 28.40 -3.71 11.14
N LEU A 29 29.48 -4.01 11.86
CA LEU A 29 30.08 -3.06 12.80
C LEU A 29 31.21 -2.13 12.29
N PRO A 30 31.84 -2.25 11.11
CA PRO A 30 32.88 -1.28 10.76
C PRO A 30 32.34 0.03 10.16
N ILE A 31 31.02 0.21 9.95
CA ILE A 31 30.50 1.37 9.18
C ILE A 31 29.73 2.41 10.03
N SER A 32 29.31 2.09 11.27
CA SER A 32 28.40 2.98 12.02
C SER A 32 28.93 3.51 13.35
N LEU A 33 30.25 3.73 13.50
CA LEU A 33 30.82 4.41 14.68
C LEU A 33 31.72 5.61 14.35
N TYR A 34 31.91 5.96 13.08
CA TYR A 34 32.81 7.06 12.69
C TYR A 34 32.11 8.41 12.42
N ASN A 35 30.79 8.50 12.57
CA ASN A 35 30.03 9.74 12.42
C ASN A 35 28.94 9.87 13.49
N LEU A 36 29.35 9.86 14.77
CA LEU A 36 28.45 10.18 15.87
C LEU A 36 28.48 11.70 16.10
N ASP A 37 27.53 12.40 15.50
CA ASP A 37 27.24 13.79 15.84
C ASP A 37 26.92 13.90 17.34
N SER A 38 27.50 14.92 17.98
CA SER A 38 27.33 15.26 19.40
C SER A 38 25.86 15.45 19.85
N ARG A 39 24.93 15.55 18.90
CA ARG A 39 23.47 15.62 19.13
C ARG A 39 22.82 14.26 19.43
N SER A 40 23.42 13.14 19.02
CA SER A 40 22.85 11.78 19.19
C SER A 40 23.10 11.19 20.58
N VAL A 41 24.17 11.62 21.27
CA VAL A 41 24.57 11.10 22.58
C VAL A 41 23.47 11.31 23.64
N GLY A 42 22.76 12.44 23.59
CA GLY A 42 21.65 12.73 24.51
C GLY A 42 20.44 11.81 24.31
N ALA A 43 20.14 11.42 23.07
CA ALA A 43 19.03 10.53 22.76
C ALA A 43 19.30 9.09 23.23
N ILE A 44 20.55 8.62 23.07
CA ILE A 44 20.98 7.29 23.54
C ILE A 44 20.99 7.25 25.07
N ALA A 45 21.51 8.30 25.73
CA ALA A 45 21.48 8.41 27.18
C ALA A 45 20.05 8.47 27.73
N GLY A 46 19.16 9.25 27.09
CA GLY A 46 17.75 9.34 27.45
C GLY A 46 17.01 8.01 27.30
N PHE A 47 17.27 7.28 26.21
CA PHE A 47 16.68 5.96 25.96
C PHE A 47 17.13 4.92 27.00
N ALA A 48 18.41 4.91 27.38
CA ALA A 48 18.92 4.04 28.42
C ALA A 48 18.27 4.33 29.79
N VAL A 49 18.10 5.61 30.14
CA VAL A 49 17.40 6.03 31.37
C VAL A 49 15.92 5.62 31.35
N ALA A 50 15.24 5.75 30.21
CA ALA A 50 13.84 5.34 30.05
C ALA A 50 13.65 3.82 30.24
N ILE A 51 14.56 3.00 29.73
CA ILE A 51 14.55 1.54 29.95
C ILE A 51 14.73 1.21 31.44
N VAL A 52 15.67 1.88 32.11
CA VAL A 52 15.89 1.66 33.55
C VAL A 52 14.66 2.08 34.37
N PHE A 53 14.04 3.21 34.04
CA PHE A 53 12.85 3.70 34.74
C PHE A 53 11.62 2.82 34.51
N THR A 54 11.37 2.40 33.26
CA THR A 54 10.25 1.51 32.93
C THR A 54 10.42 0.14 33.57
N TRP A 55 11.64 -0.40 33.63
CA TRP A 55 11.93 -1.64 34.34
C TRP A 55 11.76 -1.48 35.86
N ARG A 56 12.18 -0.35 36.43
CA ARG A 56 12.03 -0.09 37.87
C ARG A 56 10.56 0.11 38.27
N LEU A 57 9.73 0.69 37.39
CA LEU A 57 8.29 0.81 37.57
C LEU A 57 7.58 -0.55 37.47
N LEU A 58 8.00 -1.43 36.55
CA LEU A 58 7.45 -2.78 36.44
C LEU A 58 7.80 -3.70 37.64
N ARG A 59 8.81 -3.33 38.45
CA ARG A 59 9.25 -4.12 39.61
C ARG A 59 8.65 -3.73 40.94
N SER A 60 7.71 -2.77 41.02
CA SER A 60 7.02 -2.46 42.29
C SER A 60 5.91 -3.49 42.56
N PRO A 61 5.95 -4.29 43.64
CA PRO A 61 4.85 -5.15 44.02
C PRO A 61 3.93 -4.37 44.95
N ASN A 62 2.85 -3.79 44.43
CA ASN A 62 1.78 -3.27 45.28
C ASN A 62 0.47 -4.02 45.02
N GLY A 63 0.27 -4.98 45.93
CA GLY A 63 -0.98 -5.32 46.61
C GLY A 63 -2.28 -4.69 46.13
N HIS A 64 -3.21 -5.60 45.82
CA HIS A 64 -4.66 -5.50 45.81
C HIS A 64 -5.29 -4.13 46.10
N GLN A 65 -5.92 -3.53 45.07
CA GLN A 65 -7.13 -2.74 45.28
C GLN A 65 -8.21 -3.04 44.23
N ARG A 66 -9.18 -3.80 44.73
CA ARG A 66 -10.52 -4.09 44.22
C ARG A 66 -11.19 -2.84 43.63
N ARG A 67 -11.39 -2.80 42.31
CA ARG A 67 -12.24 -1.80 41.65
C ARG A 67 -13.64 -2.38 41.43
N GLN A 68 -14.59 -1.86 42.18
CA GLN A 68 -16.01 -2.23 42.12
C GLN A 68 -16.61 -1.84 40.76
N SER A 69 -17.35 -2.78 40.16
CA SER A 69 -18.28 -2.53 39.05
C SER A 69 -19.50 -1.79 39.58
N LYS A 70 -19.86 -0.66 38.97
CA LYS A 70 -21.10 0.07 39.25
C LYS A 70 -21.68 0.63 37.95
N ARG A 71 -22.67 -0.07 37.37
CA ARG A 71 -23.97 0.49 36.90
C ARG A 71 -24.73 -0.48 35.99
N GLN A 72 -25.94 -0.84 36.42
CA GLN A 72 -27.20 -1.14 35.68
C GLN A 72 -28.24 -1.40 36.81
N MET A 73 -29.52 -1.00 36.83
CA MET A 73 -30.50 -0.34 35.95
C MET A 73 -31.66 0.15 36.87
N PRO A 74 -32.65 0.99 36.44
CA PRO A 74 -33.92 0.47 35.87
C PRO A 74 -34.59 1.33 34.76
N ALA A 75 -35.51 0.70 34.00
CA ALA A 75 -36.30 1.18 32.85
C ALA A 75 -37.65 1.86 33.27
N PRO A 76 -38.73 2.00 32.43
CA PRO A 76 -38.92 2.06 30.97
C PRO A 76 -39.87 3.22 30.51
N SER A 77 -40.11 3.37 29.19
CA SER A 77 -41.43 3.61 28.52
C SER A 77 -41.42 4.56 27.30
N SER A 78 -41.91 4.08 26.16
CA SER A 78 -42.81 4.82 25.27
C SER A 78 -43.46 3.88 24.24
N SER A 79 -44.79 3.89 24.24
CA SER A 79 -45.67 3.12 23.38
C SER A 79 -46.05 3.92 22.14
N THR A 80 -46.21 3.22 21.02
CA THR A 80 -46.76 3.70 19.75
C THR A 80 -48.30 3.66 19.76
N SER A 81 -48.96 4.66 19.15
CA SER A 81 -50.16 4.56 18.27
C SER A 81 -51.07 5.80 18.26
N SER A 82 -51.32 6.32 17.04
CA SER A 82 -52.54 7.00 16.53
C SER A 82 -52.15 7.66 15.19
N VAL A 83 -52.54 7.17 14.00
CA VAL A 83 -53.84 7.13 13.31
C VAL A 83 -54.59 8.46 13.31
N GLY A 84 -54.75 9.05 12.12
CA GLY A 84 -55.81 10.01 11.81
C GLY A 84 -55.63 10.78 10.50
N LEU A 85 -56.26 10.28 9.41
CA LEU A 85 -57.12 10.97 8.40
C LEU A 85 -56.52 12.18 7.62
N ASN A 86 -56.85 12.54 6.39
CA ASN A 86 -57.59 12.02 5.24
C ASN A 86 -57.34 13.05 4.09
N SER A 87 -57.40 12.60 2.84
CA SER A 87 -58.13 13.23 1.71
C SER A 87 -57.34 13.42 0.39
N ASN A 88 -57.78 12.63 -0.59
CA ASN A 88 -57.95 12.85 -2.03
C ASN A 88 -57.61 14.23 -2.63
N ALA A 89 -56.96 14.23 -3.80
CA ALA A 89 -57.61 14.58 -5.07
C ALA A 89 -56.67 14.36 -6.27
N GLN A 90 -57.14 13.53 -7.18
CA GLN A 90 -56.69 13.37 -8.56
C GLN A 90 -57.17 14.58 -9.38
N LEU A 91 -56.32 15.17 -10.23
CA LEU A 91 -56.78 15.86 -11.45
C LEU A 91 -55.63 16.09 -12.43
N ILE A 92 -55.94 15.75 -13.68
CA ILE A 92 -55.13 15.84 -14.88
C ILE A 92 -55.43 17.21 -15.50
N SER A 93 -54.44 17.93 -16.02
CA SER A 93 -54.68 18.96 -17.03
C SER A 93 -53.48 19.15 -17.94
N SER A 94 -53.73 18.92 -19.23
CA SER A 94 -52.94 19.24 -20.41
C SER A 94 -52.93 20.76 -20.70
N GLY A 95 -51.86 21.25 -21.34
CA GLY A 95 -51.84 22.60 -21.95
C GLY A 95 -50.44 23.05 -22.38
N ASP A 96 -50.21 23.13 -23.68
CA ASP A 96 -48.98 23.52 -24.37
C ASP A 96 -48.65 25.03 -24.33
N CYS A 97 -47.34 25.29 -24.39
CA CYS A 97 -46.56 26.38 -25.02
C CYS A 97 -46.52 27.85 -24.50
N SER A 98 -45.30 28.19 -24.04
CA SER A 98 -44.41 29.31 -24.42
C SER A 98 -44.53 30.70 -23.76
N SER A 99 -43.50 31.05 -22.97
CA SER A 99 -42.89 32.40 -22.97
C SER A 99 -41.44 32.41 -22.42
N SER A 100 -40.48 32.20 -23.32
CA SER A 100 -39.29 33.02 -23.60
C SER A 100 -38.54 33.84 -22.51
N GLU A 101 -38.48 33.47 -21.23
CA GLU A 101 -37.61 34.18 -20.25
C GLU A 101 -36.65 33.31 -19.40
N ASP A 102 -36.80 31.97 -19.39
CA ASP A 102 -35.97 31.10 -18.54
C ASP A 102 -34.59 30.69 -19.11
N LEU A 103 -34.30 30.98 -20.39
CA LEU A 103 -33.03 30.60 -21.00
C LEU A 103 -31.82 31.36 -20.42
N ARG A 104 -32.03 32.51 -19.75
CA ARG A 104 -30.95 33.26 -19.11
C ARG A 104 -30.63 32.75 -17.70
N ALA A 105 -31.63 32.24 -16.98
CA ALA A 105 -31.44 31.71 -15.63
C ALA A 105 -30.74 30.33 -15.64
N GLN A 106 -30.98 29.50 -16.68
CA GLN A 106 -30.25 28.23 -16.84
C GLN A 106 -28.78 28.41 -17.22
N ASN A 107 -28.42 29.46 -17.98
CA ASN A 107 -27.02 29.71 -18.36
C ASN A 107 -26.16 30.24 -17.19
N VAL A 108 -26.75 30.95 -16.23
CA VAL A 108 -26.00 31.51 -15.08
C VAL A 108 -25.74 30.45 -14.01
N VAL A 109 -26.55 29.40 -13.92
CA VAL A 109 -26.32 28.30 -12.95
C VAL A 109 -25.35 27.26 -13.53
N ASP A 110 -25.32 27.06 -14.85
CA ASP A 110 -24.44 26.06 -15.48
C ASP A 110 -22.96 26.49 -15.52
N GLU A 111 -22.67 27.79 -15.50
CA GLU A 111 -21.30 28.32 -15.49
C GLU A 111 -20.60 28.16 -14.11
N PHE A 112 -21.39 27.98 -13.04
CA PHE A 112 -20.87 27.74 -11.68
C PHE A 112 -20.60 26.26 -11.36
N PHE A 113 -21.11 25.34 -12.18
CA PHE A 113 -20.95 23.89 -11.98
C PHE A 113 -20.15 23.24 -13.10
N GLN A 114 -19.11 23.90 -13.62
CA GLN A 114 -18.15 23.17 -14.44
C GLN A 114 -17.54 22.04 -13.58
N PRO A 115 -17.71 20.76 -13.97
CA PRO A 115 -17.16 19.66 -13.20
C PRO A 115 -15.64 19.82 -13.18
N VAL A 116 -15.10 20.21 -12.02
CA VAL A 116 -13.66 20.34 -11.81
C VAL A 116 -13.03 19.00 -12.18
N LYS A 117 -12.12 19.01 -13.16
CA LYS A 117 -11.39 17.81 -13.56
C LYS A 117 -10.74 17.23 -12.30
N PRO A 118 -10.98 15.96 -11.96
CA PRO A 118 -10.45 15.38 -10.74
C PRO A 118 -8.92 15.42 -10.77
N THR A 119 -8.31 15.69 -9.62
CA THR A 119 -6.85 15.64 -9.47
C THR A 119 -6.34 14.21 -9.63
N LEU A 120 -5.06 14.01 -9.95
CA LEU A 120 -4.47 12.68 -10.07
C LEU A 120 -4.72 11.83 -8.81
N GLY A 121 -4.53 12.40 -7.62
CA GLY A 121 -4.82 11.73 -6.35
C GLY A 121 -6.28 11.30 -6.18
N GLN A 122 -7.23 12.13 -6.64
CA GLN A 122 -8.64 11.76 -6.66
C GLN A 122 -8.92 10.61 -7.63
N ILE A 123 -8.30 10.65 -8.83
CA ILE A 123 -8.45 9.58 -9.83
C ILE A 123 -7.86 8.27 -9.30
N VAL A 124 -6.63 8.29 -8.78
CA VAL A 124 -5.95 7.13 -8.19
C VAL A 124 -6.80 6.51 -7.09
N ARG A 125 -7.27 7.33 -6.14
CA ARG A 125 -8.12 6.86 -5.04
C ARG A 125 -9.44 6.27 -5.52
N GLN A 126 -10.08 6.90 -6.50
CA GLN A 126 -11.33 6.40 -7.08
C GLN A 126 -11.12 5.08 -7.83
N LYS A 127 -10.08 5.00 -8.67
CA LYS A 127 -9.78 3.83 -9.51
C LYS A 127 -9.36 2.62 -8.69
N LEU A 128 -8.55 2.82 -7.65
CA LEU A 128 -8.09 1.72 -6.79
C LEU A 128 -9.14 1.26 -5.78
N SER A 129 -10.28 1.95 -5.66
CA SER A 129 -11.47 1.53 -4.90
C SER A 129 -11.15 1.00 -3.48
N GLU A 130 -10.42 1.79 -2.69
CA GLU A 130 -9.95 1.43 -1.34
C GLU A 130 -8.98 0.24 -1.25
N GLY A 131 -8.40 -0.19 -2.38
CA GLY A 131 -7.34 -1.19 -2.41
C GLY A 131 -6.17 -0.77 -1.51
N ARG A 132 -5.87 -1.57 -0.50
CA ARG A 132 -4.85 -1.26 0.51
C ARG A 132 -3.47 -1.68 0.04
N LYS A 133 -3.38 -2.75 -0.75
CA LYS A 133 -2.11 -3.30 -1.24
C LYS A 133 -2.13 -3.47 -2.75
N VAL A 134 -1.08 -2.98 -3.40
CA VAL A 134 -0.89 -3.02 -4.85
C VAL A 134 0.41 -3.73 -5.16
N THR A 135 0.40 -4.61 -6.15
CA THR A 135 1.62 -5.18 -6.73
C THR A 135 1.74 -4.76 -8.19
N CYS A 136 2.94 -4.42 -8.63
CA CYS A 136 3.18 -3.93 -9.99
C CYS A 136 4.45 -4.53 -10.59
N ARG A 137 4.36 -5.02 -11.82
CA ARG A 137 5.53 -5.39 -12.63
C ARG A 137 6.33 -4.16 -13.04
N LEU A 138 7.65 -4.29 -13.14
CA LEU A 138 8.53 -3.19 -13.56
C LEU A 138 8.66 -3.08 -15.09
N LEU A 139 9.06 -4.16 -15.77
CA LEU A 139 9.33 -4.19 -17.22
C LEU A 139 8.08 -3.86 -18.04
N GLY A 140 8.26 -2.94 -19.00
CA GLY A 140 7.21 -2.49 -19.91
C GLY A 140 6.16 -1.58 -19.28
N ILE A 141 6.21 -1.37 -17.95
CA ILE A 141 5.27 -0.55 -17.19
C ILE A 141 6.00 0.64 -16.58
N ILE A 142 6.87 0.40 -15.61
CA ILE A 142 7.66 1.43 -14.92
C ILE A 142 9.00 1.64 -15.61
N LEU A 143 9.60 0.55 -16.11
CA LEU A 143 10.85 0.57 -16.86
C LEU A 143 10.57 0.66 -18.37
N GLU A 144 11.47 1.32 -19.11
CA GLU A 144 11.44 1.37 -20.57
C GLU A 144 11.67 -0.01 -21.19
N GLU A 145 12.55 -0.80 -20.57
CA GLU A 145 12.92 -2.14 -20.98
C GLU A 145 11.72 -3.11 -20.95
N ASN A 146 11.71 -4.09 -21.88
CA ASN A 146 10.58 -5.03 -22.04
C ASN A 146 10.98 -6.49 -21.79
N SER A 147 12.27 -6.78 -21.63
CA SER A 147 12.79 -8.14 -21.39
C SER A 147 13.81 -8.16 -20.24
N PRO A 148 13.96 -9.29 -19.53
CA PRO A 148 14.95 -9.42 -18.47
C PRO A 148 16.40 -9.35 -19.00
N GLU A 149 16.64 -9.68 -20.27
CA GLU A 149 17.94 -9.55 -20.94
C GLU A 149 18.36 -8.08 -21.13
N ASP A 150 17.39 -7.18 -21.33
CA ASP A 150 17.69 -5.75 -21.46
C ASP A 150 18.21 -5.16 -20.15
N LEU A 151 17.77 -5.69 -18.99
CA LEU A 151 18.23 -5.27 -17.66
C LEU A 151 19.70 -5.57 -17.39
N GLN A 152 20.30 -6.49 -18.15
CA GLN A 152 21.74 -6.76 -18.08
C GLN A 152 22.56 -5.60 -18.67
N LYS A 153 21.96 -4.79 -19.54
CA LYS A 153 22.62 -3.64 -20.18
C LYS A 153 22.35 -2.36 -19.39
N GLN A 154 21.07 -2.09 -19.09
CA GLN A 154 20.62 -0.87 -18.44
C GLN A 154 19.21 -1.04 -17.84
N ALA A 155 18.84 -0.11 -16.97
CA ALA A 155 17.46 0.03 -16.49
C ALA A 155 17.10 1.50 -16.50
N THR A 156 15.97 1.86 -17.11
CA THR A 156 15.55 3.25 -17.30
C THR A 156 14.11 3.43 -16.83
N VAL A 157 13.88 4.31 -15.87
CA VAL A 157 12.54 4.59 -15.36
C VAL A 157 11.81 5.57 -16.29
N ARG A 158 10.60 5.21 -16.70
CA ARG A 158 9.74 6.08 -17.51
C ARG A 158 9.29 7.29 -16.70
N SER A 159 9.68 8.49 -17.14
CA SER A 159 9.34 9.72 -16.42
C SER A 159 7.83 9.97 -16.33
N SER A 160 7.06 9.55 -17.34
CA SER A 160 5.60 9.68 -17.38
C SER A 160 4.90 8.93 -16.25
N VAL A 161 5.47 7.82 -15.77
CA VAL A 161 4.88 6.99 -14.71
C VAL A 161 5.09 7.58 -13.31
N LEU A 162 6.12 8.40 -13.12
CA LEU A 162 6.58 8.78 -11.78
C LEU A 162 5.50 9.45 -10.93
N GLU A 163 4.75 10.39 -11.50
CA GLU A 163 3.69 11.09 -10.77
C GLU A 163 2.61 10.11 -10.29
N VAL A 164 2.20 9.19 -11.17
CA VAL A 164 1.20 8.16 -10.88
C VAL A 164 1.72 7.19 -9.82
N LEU A 165 2.96 6.73 -9.95
CA LEU A 165 3.58 5.81 -9.01
C LEU A 165 3.66 6.41 -7.60
N LEU A 166 4.14 7.65 -7.49
CA LEU A 166 4.24 8.36 -6.22
C LEU A 166 2.86 8.61 -5.62
N GLU A 167 1.86 8.92 -6.44
CA GLU A 167 0.49 9.11 -5.96
C GLU A 167 -0.12 7.80 -5.42
N ILE A 168 0.12 6.65 -6.08
CA ILE A 168 -0.30 5.33 -5.58
C ILE A 168 0.29 5.07 -4.19
N THR A 169 1.58 5.39 -3.97
CA THR A 169 2.24 5.14 -2.67
C THR A 169 1.66 5.95 -1.50
N LYS A 170 0.92 7.04 -1.77
CA LYS A 170 0.24 7.82 -0.72
C LYS A 170 -0.97 7.11 -0.13
N TYR A 171 -1.58 6.21 -0.90
CA TYR A 171 -2.85 5.56 -0.55
C TYR A 171 -2.73 4.05 -0.36
N CYS A 172 -1.72 3.45 -0.98
CA CYS A 172 -1.58 2.00 -1.06
C CYS A 172 -0.18 1.55 -0.62
N ASP A 173 -0.14 0.39 0.02
CA ASP A 173 1.07 -0.38 0.25
C ASP A 173 1.52 -1.01 -1.08
N LEU A 174 2.46 -0.35 -1.76
CA LEU A 174 2.94 -0.74 -3.08
C LEU A 174 4.15 -1.68 -2.99
N TYR A 175 4.10 -2.76 -3.77
CA TYR A 175 5.23 -3.66 -4.02
C TYR A 175 5.54 -3.68 -5.52
N LEU A 176 6.82 -3.50 -5.85
CA LEU A 176 7.32 -3.66 -7.21
C LEU A 176 7.95 -5.02 -7.35
N MET A 177 7.86 -5.63 -8.53
CA MET A 177 8.41 -6.95 -8.75
C MET A 177 8.90 -7.16 -10.17
N GLU A 178 10.00 -7.89 -10.32
CA GLU A 178 10.51 -8.25 -11.64
C GLU A 178 11.24 -9.59 -11.68
N THR A 179 11.30 -10.16 -12.88
CA THR A 179 12.20 -11.29 -13.16
C THR A 179 13.55 -10.77 -13.64
N VAL A 180 14.63 -11.21 -13.01
CA VAL A 180 16.02 -10.84 -13.35
C VAL A 180 16.87 -12.08 -13.56
N LEU A 181 17.92 -11.95 -14.39
CA LEU A 181 18.82 -13.05 -14.71
C LEU A 181 20.04 -13.13 -13.77
N ASP A 182 20.37 -12.03 -13.10
CA ASP A 182 21.56 -11.89 -12.25
C ASP A 182 21.40 -10.75 -11.22
N ASP A 183 22.22 -10.81 -10.17
CA ASP A 183 22.23 -9.82 -9.07
C ASP A 183 22.69 -8.42 -9.53
N GLU A 184 23.44 -8.31 -10.63
CA GLU A 184 23.84 -7.00 -11.16
C GLU A 184 22.65 -6.27 -11.77
N SER A 185 21.75 -6.99 -12.43
CA SER A 185 20.51 -6.46 -12.99
C SER A 185 19.56 -5.98 -11.89
N GLU A 186 19.48 -6.69 -10.75
CA GLU A 186 18.79 -6.22 -9.55
C GLU A 186 19.35 -4.87 -9.07
N LYS A 187 20.68 -4.76 -8.94
CA LYS A 187 21.33 -3.51 -8.52
C LYS A 187 21.07 -2.36 -9.50
N ARG A 188 21.11 -2.63 -10.81
CA ARG A 188 20.80 -1.64 -11.86
C ARG A 188 19.38 -1.12 -11.71
N VAL A 189 18.39 -2.00 -11.53
CA VAL A 189 17.00 -1.61 -11.30
C VAL A 189 16.85 -0.76 -10.04
N LEU A 190 17.45 -1.18 -8.92
CA LEU A 190 17.37 -0.43 -7.67
C LEU A 190 18.03 0.95 -7.79
N SER A 191 19.18 1.06 -8.47
CA SER A 191 19.83 2.34 -8.75
C SER A 191 18.93 3.25 -9.59
N ALA A 192 18.36 2.72 -10.69
CA ALA A 192 17.49 3.50 -11.57
C ALA A 192 16.25 4.05 -10.84
N LEU A 193 15.64 3.25 -9.96
CA LEU A 193 14.51 3.70 -9.13
C LEU A 193 14.92 4.75 -8.10
N GLU A 194 16.13 4.62 -7.52
CA GLU A 194 16.69 5.60 -6.59
C GLU A 194 17.01 6.93 -7.27
N ASP A 195 17.67 6.87 -8.43
CA ASP A 195 18.03 8.03 -9.24
C ASP A 195 16.79 8.77 -9.76
N ALA A 196 15.71 8.03 -10.07
CA ALA A 196 14.41 8.60 -10.43
C ALA A 196 13.63 9.17 -9.22
N GLY A 197 14.17 9.06 -8.00
CA GLY A 197 13.57 9.63 -6.80
C GLY A 197 12.40 8.82 -6.22
N VAL A 198 12.19 7.58 -6.65
CA VAL A 198 11.03 6.76 -6.23
C VAL A 198 11.02 6.50 -4.72
N PHE A 199 12.19 6.41 -4.08
CA PHE A 199 12.32 6.15 -2.65
C PHE A 199 12.32 7.41 -1.75
N THR A 200 12.19 8.61 -2.34
CA THR A 200 12.37 9.88 -1.59
C THR A 200 11.15 10.27 -0.75
N SER A 201 9.95 9.89 -1.18
CA SER A 201 8.68 10.28 -0.56
C SER A 201 8.32 9.46 0.68
N GLY A 202 9.09 8.41 0.99
CA GLY A 202 8.84 7.48 2.09
C GLY A 202 7.69 6.48 1.86
N GLY A 203 6.95 6.60 0.74
CA GLY A 203 5.84 5.71 0.39
C GLY A 203 6.29 4.34 -0.14
N LEU A 204 7.48 4.26 -0.73
CA LEU A 204 8.11 3.01 -1.19
C LEU A 204 9.53 2.90 -0.63
N VAL A 205 9.92 1.70 -0.21
CA VAL A 205 11.27 1.39 0.28
C VAL A 205 11.88 0.26 -0.56
N LYS A 206 13.22 0.17 -0.60
CA LYS A 206 13.94 -0.84 -1.42
C LYS A 206 13.50 -2.27 -1.10
N ASP A 207 13.18 -2.58 0.15
CA ASP A 207 12.69 -3.90 0.60
C ASP A 207 11.33 -4.32 0.00
N LYS A 208 10.61 -3.39 -0.63
CA LYS A 208 9.35 -3.68 -1.35
C LYS A 208 9.54 -3.85 -2.85
N VAL A 209 10.78 -3.86 -3.33
CA VAL A 209 11.14 -4.23 -4.69
C VAL A 209 11.62 -5.68 -4.67
N LEU A 210 10.83 -6.58 -5.24
CA LEU A 210 11.02 -8.03 -5.13
C LEU A 210 11.52 -8.62 -6.44
N PHE A 211 12.61 -9.37 -6.37
CA PHE A 211 13.21 -10.00 -7.54
C PHE A 211 13.03 -11.52 -7.52
N CYS A 212 12.83 -12.10 -8.70
CA CYS A 212 12.79 -13.55 -8.88
C CYS A 212 13.51 -13.95 -10.17
N SER A 213 13.95 -15.20 -10.27
CA SER A 213 14.64 -15.71 -11.48
C SER A 213 13.70 -16.34 -12.50
N LYS A 214 12.41 -16.50 -12.16
CA LYS A 214 11.40 -17.15 -13.00
C LYS A 214 10.06 -16.44 -12.86
N GLU A 215 9.28 -16.40 -13.94
CA GLU A 215 7.94 -15.81 -13.93
C GLU A 215 7.01 -16.44 -12.89
N ASN A 216 7.10 -17.75 -12.67
CA ASN A 216 6.33 -18.44 -11.61
C ASN A 216 6.63 -17.90 -10.19
N GLY A 217 7.84 -17.34 -9.99
CA GLY A 217 8.20 -16.65 -8.76
C GLY A 217 7.36 -15.40 -8.53
N ARG A 218 7.07 -14.65 -9.60
CA ARG A 218 6.16 -13.48 -9.56
C ARG A 218 4.77 -13.88 -9.12
N THR A 219 4.19 -14.92 -9.73
CA THR A 219 2.89 -15.49 -9.30
C THR A 219 2.91 -15.90 -7.83
N SER A 220 4.01 -16.48 -7.35
CA SER A 220 4.16 -16.87 -5.94
C SER A 220 4.17 -15.65 -5.00
N PHE A 221 4.92 -14.59 -5.33
CA PHE A 221 4.92 -13.35 -4.55
C PHE A 221 3.53 -12.73 -4.47
N VAL A 222 2.86 -12.59 -5.61
CA VAL A 222 1.53 -11.98 -5.67
C VAL A 222 0.53 -12.78 -4.81
N ARG A 223 0.58 -14.12 -4.88
CA ARG A 223 -0.31 -14.97 -4.07
C ARG A 223 -0.03 -14.90 -2.57
N GLN A 224 1.23 -14.74 -2.16
CA GLN A 224 1.59 -14.63 -0.74
C GLN A 224 1.31 -13.24 -0.17
N LEU A 225 1.48 -12.20 -1.00
CA LEU A 225 1.19 -10.83 -0.62
C LEU A 225 -0.32 -10.58 -0.53
N GLU A 226 -1.15 -11.35 -1.25
CA GLU A 226 -2.61 -11.17 -1.30
C GLU A 226 -3.02 -9.70 -1.53
N PRO A 227 -2.52 -9.05 -2.61
CA PRO A 227 -2.86 -7.66 -2.88
C PRO A 227 -4.31 -7.52 -3.36
N ASP A 228 -4.89 -6.35 -3.13
CA ASP A 228 -6.19 -6.00 -3.70
C ASP A 228 -6.09 -5.76 -5.21
N TRP A 229 -4.94 -5.24 -5.66
CA TRP A 229 -4.63 -4.96 -7.05
C TRP A 229 -3.32 -5.60 -7.51
N HIS A 230 -3.34 -6.16 -8.73
CA HIS A 230 -2.14 -6.58 -9.43
C HIS A 230 -2.06 -5.92 -10.82
N ILE A 231 -0.89 -5.38 -11.16
CA ILE A 231 -0.63 -4.70 -12.42
C ILE A 231 0.50 -5.45 -13.13
N ASP A 232 0.24 -5.97 -14.34
CA ASP A 232 1.22 -6.74 -15.11
C ASP A 232 0.98 -6.57 -16.62
N SER A 233 2.01 -6.77 -17.42
CA SER A 233 1.99 -6.76 -18.88
C SER A 233 1.88 -8.17 -19.49
N ASN A 234 2.24 -9.21 -18.74
CA ASN A 234 2.17 -10.61 -19.17
C ASN A 234 0.72 -11.16 -19.00
N PRO A 235 0.02 -11.50 -20.09
CA PRO A 235 -1.37 -11.96 -20.04
C PRO A 235 -1.54 -13.34 -19.37
N GLU A 236 -0.55 -14.22 -19.46
CA GLU A 236 -0.57 -15.53 -18.80
C GLU A 236 -0.61 -15.37 -17.27
N ILE A 237 0.20 -14.46 -16.72
CA ILE A 237 0.23 -14.16 -15.28
C ILE A 237 -1.10 -13.57 -14.82
N VAL A 238 -1.63 -12.58 -15.55
CA VAL A 238 -2.95 -11.97 -15.27
C VAL A 238 -4.05 -13.04 -15.28
N SER A 239 -4.04 -13.93 -16.27
CA SER A 239 -5.03 -15.01 -16.36
C SER A 239 -4.92 -16.01 -15.22
N GLN A 240 -3.70 -16.37 -14.79
CA GLN A 240 -3.48 -17.29 -13.67
C GLN A 240 -3.93 -16.69 -12.34
N LEU A 241 -3.72 -15.38 -12.16
CA LEU A 241 -4.01 -14.66 -10.92
C LEU A 241 -5.46 -14.19 -10.81
N ALA A 242 -6.25 -14.21 -11.89
CA ALA A 242 -7.62 -13.68 -11.94
C ALA A 242 -8.58 -14.28 -10.91
N ARG A 243 -8.36 -15.50 -10.43
CA ARG A 243 -9.19 -16.11 -9.39
C ARG A 243 -8.77 -15.74 -7.96
N PHE A 244 -7.57 -15.19 -7.79
CA PHE A 244 -6.98 -14.90 -6.48
C PHE A 244 -7.00 -13.41 -6.14
N ILE A 245 -6.99 -12.54 -7.17
CA ILE A 245 -6.85 -11.10 -7.00
C ILE A 245 -8.16 -10.39 -7.32
N LYS A 246 -8.55 -9.46 -6.44
CA LYS A 246 -9.84 -8.75 -6.52
C LYS A 246 -9.93 -7.89 -7.79
N TYR A 247 -8.85 -7.20 -8.14
CA TYR A 247 -8.77 -6.36 -9.34
C TYR A 247 -7.40 -6.50 -10.01
N GLN A 248 -7.39 -6.49 -11.35
CA GLN A 248 -6.15 -6.55 -12.12
C GLN A 248 -6.14 -5.51 -13.22
N LEU A 249 -4.97 -4.95 -13.49
CA LEU A 249 -4.72 -4.12 -14.66
C LEU A 249 -3.72 -4.82 -15.57
N HIS A 250 -4.17 -5.21 -16.76
CA HIS A 250 -3.31 -5.68 -17.84
C HIS A 250 -2.84 -4.49 -18.66
N VAL A 251 -1.52 -4.28 -18.70
CA VAL A 251 -0.89 -3.21 -19.49
C VAL A 251 -0.41 -3.79 -20.82
N ALA A 252 -1.07 -3.41 -21.92
CA ALA A 252 -0.73 -3.89 -23.26
C ALA A 252 -1.06 -2.86 -24.35
N ALA A 253 -0.13 -2.66 -25.28
CA ALA A 253 -0.25 -1.68 -26.36
C ALA A 253 -1.51 -1.86 -27.23
N THR A 254 -1.99 -3.11 -27.36
CA THR A 254 -3.24 -3.42 -28.05
C THR A 254 -4.31 -3.82 -27.05
N ARG A 255 -5.54 -3.33 -27.25
CA ARG A 255 -6.69 -3.73 -26.43
C ARG A 255 -6.99 -5.20 -26.69
N HIS A 256 -6.74 -6.04 -25.70
CA HIS A 256 -7.18 -7.43 -25.71
C HIS A 256 -8.64 -7.55 -25.27
N GLU A 257 -9.27 -8.64 -25.71
CA GLU A 257 -10.59 -9.02 -25.24
C GLU A 257 -10.56 -9.28 -23.73
N ARG A 258 -11.63 -8.90 -23.03
CA ARG A 258 -11.64 -8.86 -21.57
C ARG A 258 -11.57 -10.28 -21.00
N THR A 259 -10.42 -10.65 -20.43
CA THR A 259 -10.15 -11.99 -19.87
C THR A 259 -10.99 -12.32 -18.63
N GLY A 260 -11.53 -11.31 -17.94
CA GLY A 260 -12.39 -11.50 -16.76
C GLY A 260 -13.04 -10.18 -16.30
N SER A 261 -14.12 -10.27 -15.53
CA SER A 261 -14.83 -9.07 -15.03
C SER A 261 -13.96 -8.21 -14.10
N ASN A 262 -13.01 -8.83 -13.40
CA ASN A 262 -12.02 -8.18 -12.54
C ASN A 262 -10.73 -7.74 -13.26
N VAL A 263 -10.61 -7.99 -14.57
CA VAL A 263 -9.45 -7.58 -15.37
C VAL A 263 -9.81 -6.33 -16.17
N PHE A 264 -9.05 -5.27 -15.94
CA PHE A 264 -9.06 -4.03 -16.71
C PHE A 264 -7.88 -4.03 -17.68
N SER A 265 -8.01 -3.33 -18.79
CA SER A 265 -6.94 -3.21 -19.79
C SER A 265 -6.68 -1.75 -20.12
N SER A 266 -5.41 -1.40 -20.25
CA SER A 266 -4.94 -0.07 -20.64
C SER A 266 -3.62 -0.20 -21.41
N PRO A 267 -3.32 0.68 -22.38
CA PRO A 267 -2.02 0.67 -23.05
C PRO A 267 -0.86 1.09 -22.16
N SER A 268 -1.11 1.90 -21.13
CA SER A 268 -0.12 2.32 -20.16
C SER A 268 -0.74 2.57 -18.78
N LEU A 269 0.11 2.73 -17.76
CA LEU A 269 -0.31 2.97 -16.39
C LEU A 269 -0.91 4.38 -16.24
N GLU A 270 -0.26 5.36 -16.85
CA GLU A 270 -0.67 6.76 -16.92
C GLU A 270 -2.04 6.89 -17.56
N GLN A 271 -2.22 6.29 -18.74
CA GLN A 271 -3.50 6.34 -19.43
C GLN A 271 -4.65 5.72 -18.62
N PHE A 272 -4.37 4.76 -17.74
CA PHE A 272 -5.38 4.20 -16.84
C PHE A 272 -5.80 5.17 -15.73
N PHE A 273 -4.83 5.94 -15.19
CA PHE A 273 -5.03 6.91 -14.11
C PHE A 273 -5.27 8.36 -14.60
N GLY A 274 -5.44 8.53 -15.91
CA GLY A 274 -5.79 9.79 -16.57
C GLY A 274 -4.68 10.25 -17.50
N ASN A 275 -5.02 10.64 -18.72
CA ASN A 275 -4.09 11.10 -19.77
C ASN A 275 -3.11 12.17 -19.24
N ILE A 276 -1.95 11.71 -18.76
CA ILE A 276 -0.71 12.47 -18.58
C ILE A 276 0.16 12.15 -19.80
#